data_AF-A0A538K1H9-F1
#
_entry.id   AF-A0A538K1H9-F1
#
_cell.length_a   1.000
_cell.length_b   1.000
_cell.length_c   1.000
_cell.angle_alpha   90.00
_cell.angle_beta   90.00
_cell.angle_gamma   90.00
#
_symmetry.space_group_name_H-M   'P 1'
#
loop_
_entity.id
_entity.type
_entity.pdbx_description
1 polymer ?
#
loop_
_entity_poly.entity_id
_entity_poly.type
_entity_poly.pdbx_seq_one_letter_code
_entity_poly.pdbx_strand_id
1 'polypeptide(L)'
;MPGASEEARRVKIMNANWIAGGDGGDGDFELMIVTSDDCHHVVAPSPAAMTALVALAQADTVLVRDPADRRLIAANLRGTMPWRQLFKDRAGR
;
A
#
# COMPACT_ATOMS: atom_id res chain seq x y z
N MET A 1 -4.03 -11.10 11.53
CA MET A 1 -2.71 -11.53 11.00
C MET A 1 -1.76 -11.53 12.18
N PRO A 2 -0.94 -12.58 12.46
CA PRO A 2 0.00 -12.51 13.57
C PRO A 2 0.91 -11.27 13.39
N GLY A 3 0.90 -10.36 14.37
CA GLY A 3 1.66 -9.10 14.30
C GLY A 3 0.95 -7.89 13.67
N ALA A 4 -0.32 -7.99 13.27
CA ALA A 4 -1.16 -6.84 12.90
C ALA A 4 -2.32 -6.69 13.89
N SER A 5 -2.68 -5.46 14.21
CA SER A 5 -3.81 -5.10 15.08
C SER A 5 -5.16 -5.50 14.45
N GLU A 6 -6.22 -5.49 15.26
CA GLU A 6 -7.59 -5.71 14.79
C GLU A 6 -8.09 -4.58 13.87
N GLU A 7 -7.47 -3.41 13.97
CA GLU A 7 -7.77 -2.24 13.14
C GLU A 7 -7.05 -2.28 11.79
N ALA A 8 -6.18 -3.27 11.57
CA ALA A 8 -5.46 -3.39 10.31
C ALA A 8 -6.44 -3.53 9.13
N ARG A 9 -6.21 -2.75 8.07
CA ARG A 9 -7.03 -2.75 6.85
C ARG A 9 -6.18 -3.01 5.63
N ARG A 10 -6.71 -3.80 4.70
CA ARG A 10 -6.05 -4.05 3.43
C ARG A 10 -6.03 -2.77 2.61
N VAL A 11 -4.91 -2.49 1.95
CA VAL A 11 -4.83 -1.44 0.93
C VAL A 11 -5.50 -1.94 -0.34
N LYS A 12 -6.45 -1.14 -0.87
CA LYS A 12 -7.13 -1.42 -2.13
C LYS A 12 -6.66 -0.54 -3.29
N ILE A 13 -6.23 0.69 -3.00
CA ILE A 13 -5.66 1.62 -3.99
C ILE A 13 -4.38 2.21 -3.39
N MET A 14 -3.33 2.29 -4.21
CA MET A 14 -2.08 2.94 -3.87
C MET A 14 -1.61 3.75 -5.08
N ASN A 15 -1.62 5.07 -4.94
CA ASN A 15 -1.20 5.99 -6.00
C ASN A 15 0.03 6.76 -5.55
N ALA A 16 1.00 6.94 -6.45
CA ALA A 16 2.07 7.90 -6.28
C ALA A 16 1.70 9.19 -7.01
N ASN A 17 1.59 10.28 -6.27
CA ASN A 17 1.33 11.60 -6.79
C ASN A 17 2.67 12.34 -6.85
N TRP A 18 3.09 12.74 -8.05
CA TRP A 18 4.24 13.61 -8.21
C TRP A 18 3.83 15.05 -7.94
N ILE A 19 4.63 15.74 -7.13
CA ILE A 19 4.51 17.15 -6.82
C ILE A 19 5.72 17.82 -7.46
N ALA A 20 5.48 18.68 -8.44
CA ALA A 20 6.55 19.39 -9.11
C ALA A 20 7.34 20.25 -8.11
N GLY A 21 8.67 20.19 -8.21
CA GLY A 21 9.54 21.14 -7.55
C GLY A 21 9.47 22.52 -8.20
N GLY A 22 10.13 23.50 -7.59
CA GLY A 22 10.44 24.75 -8.28
C GLY A 22 11.36 24.53 -9.48
N ASP A 23 11.62 25.58 -10.25
CA ASP A 23 12.46 25.51 -11.45
C ASP A 23 13.83 24.86 -11.16
N GLY A 24 14.10 23.72 -11.81
CA GLY A 24 15.33 22.94 -11.63
C GLY A 24 15.35 21.98 -10.43
N GLY A 25 14.25 21.85 -9.68
CA GLY A 25 14.11 20.88 -8.60
C GLY A 25 13.47 19.56 -9.06
N ASP A 26 13.88 18.46 -8.42
CA ASP A 26 13.40 17.09 -8.75
C ASP A 26 11.91 16.87 -8.44
N GLY A 27 11.35 17.69 -7.54
CA GLY A 27 10.02 17.49 -6.98
C GLY A 27 9.98 16.35 -5.97
N ASP A 28 8.80 16.09 -5.45
CA ASP A 28 8.57 15.08 -4.43
C ASP A 28 7.45 14.13 -4.84
N PHE A 29 7.40 12.97 -4.20
CA PHE A 29 6.25 12.09 -4.32
C PHE A 29 5.52 11.95 -3.00
N GLU A 30 4.20 12.08 -3.07
CA GLU A 30 3.30 11.63 -2.02
C GLU A 30 2.61 10.35 -2.44
N LEU A 31 2.40 9.44 -1.48
CA LEU A 31 1.66 8.22 -1.69
C LEU A 31 0.27 8.36 -1.08
N MET A 32 -0.76 8.28 -1.94
CA MET A 32 -2.14 8.14 -1.51
C MET A 32 -2.45 6.65 -1.32
N ILE A 33 -2.85 6.27 -0.11
CA ILE A 33 -3.29 4.94 0.27
C ILE A 33 -4.79 5.00 0.56
N VAL A 34 -5.57 4.15 -0.11
CA VAL A 34 -6.98 3.91 0.22
C VAL A 34 -7.13 2.51 0.77
N THR A 35 -7.68 2.39 1.97
CA THR A 35 -7.92 1.12 2.65
C THR A 35 -9.28 0.51 2.29
N SER A 36 -9.50 -0.74 2.66
CA SER A 36 -10.70 -1.50 2.32
C SER A 36 -12.01 -0.94 2.90
N ASP A 37 -11.90 -0.10 3.91
CA ASP A 37 -12.99 0.67 4.55
C ASP A 37 -13.07 2.11 4.02
N ASP A 38 -12.49 2.38 2.85
CA ASP A 38 -12.55 3.67 2.16
C ASP A 38 -11.84 4.83 2.90
N CYS A 39 -11.02 4.56 3.91
CA CYS A 39 -10.20 5.60 4.52
C CYS A 39 -9.05 6.01 3.59
N HIS A 40 -8.84 7.32 3.48
CA HIS A 40 -7.77 7.93 2.69
C HIS A 40 -6.61 8.35 3.59
N HIS A 41 -5.40 8.04 3.15
CA HIS A 41 -4.18 8.41 3.84
C HIS A 41 -3.13 8.89 2.85
N VAL A 42 -2.51 10.03 3.16
CA VAL A 42 -1.36 10.53 2.41
C VAL A 42 -0.12 10.35 3.26
N VAL A 43 0.92 9.77 2.67
CA VAL A 43 2.24 9.62 3.30
C VAL A 43 3.32 10.07 2.32
N ALA A 44 4.37 10.71 2.82
CA ALA A 44 5.55 11.07 2.04
C ALA A 44 6.69 10.10 2.39
N PRO A 45 6.82 8.97 1.67
CA PRO A 45 7.92 8.03 1.92
C PRO A 45 9.26 8.63 1.47
N SER A 46 10.36 8.18 2.08
CA SER A 46 11.69 8.47 1.54
C SER A 46 11.88 7.85 0.15
N PRO A 47 12.83 8.32 -0.67
CA PRO A 47 13.09 7.75 -2.00
C PRO A 47 13.38 6.23 -1.99
N ALA A 48 14.09 5.75 -0.97
CA ALA A 48 14.36 4.32 -0.78
C ALA A 48 13.08 3.54 -0.46
N ALA A 49 12.22 4.08 0.40
CA ALA A 49 10.93 3.48 0.71
C ALA A 49 10.00 3.49 -0.51
N MET A 50 9.99 4.57 -1.31
CA MET A 50 9.21 4.64 -2.55
C MET A 50 9.62 3.55 -3.54
N THR A 51 10.92 3.37 -3.76
CA THR A 51 11.46 2.30 -4.62
C THR A 51 10.98 0.92 -4.16
N ALA A 52 11.03 0.65 -2.85
CA ALA A 52 10.55 -0.61 -2.30
C ALA A 52 9.05 -0.81 -2.51
N LEU A 53 8.23 0.24 -2.31
CA LEU A 53 6.78 0.18 -2.51
C LEU A 53 6.41 -0.07 -3.97
N VAL A 54 7.11 0.54 -4.91
CA VAL A 54 6.94 0.30 -6.36
C VAL A 54 7.24 -1.16 -6.69
N ALA A 55 8.34 -1.72 -6.18
CA ALA A 55 8.68 -3.13 -6.40
C ALA A 55 7.61 -4.09 -5.82
N LEU A 56 7.11 -3.80 -4.62
CA LEU A 56 6.05 -4.60 -3.98
C LEU A 56 4.73 -4.54 -4.78
N ALA A 57 4.38 -3.37 -5.30
CA ALA A 57 3.20 -3.18 -6.14
C ALA A 57 3.32 -3.97 -7.45
N GLN A 58 4.47 -3.92 -8.14
CA GLN A 58 4.72 -4.70 -9.36
C GLN A 58 4.69 -6.22 -9.12
N ALA A 59 5.06 -6.66 -7.92
CA ALA A 59 4.99 -8.07 -7.51
C ALA A 59 3.58 -8.51 -7.05
N ASP A 60 2.54 -7.70 -7.26
CA ASP A 60 1.18 -7.93 -6.78
C ASP A 60 1.12 -8.26 -5.28
N THR A 61 1.93 -7.60 -4.47
CA THR A 61 1.95 -7.80 -3.01
C THR A 61 0.71 -7.18 -2.37
N VAL A 62 0.07 -7.91 -1.47
CA VAL A 62 -0.99 -7.42 -0.59
C VAL A 62 -0.35 -6.59 0.49
N LEU A 63 -0.68 -5.30 0.48
CA LEU A 63 -0.30 -4.36 1.52
C LEU A 63 -1.46 -4.21 2.52
N VAL A 64 -1.11 -4.10 3.80
CA VAL A 64 -2.05 -3.88 4.90
C VAL A 64 -1.56 -2.68 5.70
N ARG A 65 -2.44 -1.69 5.90
CA ARG A 65 -2.17 -0.56 6.78
C ARG A 65 -2.67 -0.90 8.17
N ASP A 66 -1.78 -0.75 9.14
CA ASP A 66 -2.09 -0.91 10.56
C ASP A 66 -1.99 0.45 11.25
N PRO A 67 -3.12 1.05 11.66
CA PRO A 67 -3.12 2.38 12.27
C PRO A 67 -2.49 2.40 13.66
N ALA A 68 -2.55 1.29 14.41
CA ALA A 68 -2.07 1.22 15.80
C ALA A 68 -0.57 1.55 15.90
N ASP A 69 0.21 1.07 14.93
CA ASP A 69 1.66 1.27 14.87
C ASP A 69 2.10 2.20 13.72
N ARG A 70 1.16 2.79 12.98
CA ARG A 70 1.42 3.50 11.72
C ARG A 70 2.24 2.68 10.72
N ARG A 71 1.97 1.37 10.63
CA ARG A 71 2.73 0.42 9.81
C ARG A 71 2.05 0.13 8.49
N LEU A 72 2.88 -0.12 7.48
CA LEU A 72 2.46 -0.74 6.22
C LEU A 72 3.12 -2.11 6.10
N ILE A 73 2.31 -3.16 6.02
CA ILE A 73 2.74 -4.56 6.13
C ILE A 73 2.62 -5.23 4.75
N ALA A 74 3.72 -5.78 4.25
CA ALA A 74 3.77 -6.62 3.05
C ALA A 74 3.38 -8.06 3.40
N ALA A 75 2.11 -8.42 3.17
CA ALA A 75 1.44 -9.50 3.90
C ALA A 75 1.55 -10.89 3.24
N ASN A 76 2.09 -11.01 2.03
CA ASN A 76 2.18 -12.28 1.30
C ASN A 76 3.52 -12.47 0.58
N LEU A 77 4.60 -11.89 1.11
CA LEU A 77 5.94 -12.09 0.55
C LEU A 77 6.29 -13.59 0.42
N ARG A 78 5.74 -14.42 1.30
CA ARG A 78 5.74 -15.89 1.18
C ARG A 78 4.38 -16.46 1.58
N GLY A 79 3.83 -17.36 0.76
CA GLY A 79 2.55 -18.05 1.03
C GLY A 79 1.32 -17.27 0.56
N THR A 80 0.18 -17.97 0.47
CA THR A 80 -1.09 -17.41 0.02
C THR A 80 -1.97 -17.10 1.23
N MET A 81 -2.39 -15.85 1.35
CA MET A 81 -3.39 -15.48 2.36
C MET A 81 -4.76 -16.08 1.97
N PRO A 82 -5.52 -16.68 2.91
CA PRO A 82 -6.80 -17.35 2.61
C PRO A 82 -7.81 -16.46 1.88
N TRP A 83 -7.79 -15.16 2.15
CA TRP A 83 -8.68 -14.19 1.52
C TRP A 83 -8.31 -13.80 0.08
N ARG A 84 -7.16 -14.22 -0.48
CA ARG A 84 -6.82 -13.95 -1.89
C ARG A 84 -7.74 -14.67 -2.88
N GLN A 85 -8.29 -15.84 -2.52
CA GLN A 85 -9.21 -16.58 -3.42
C GLN A 85 -10.55 -15.86 -3.60
N LEU A 86 -11.10 -15.28 -2.53
CA LEU A 86 -12.40 -14.58 -2.56
C LEU A 86 -12.48 -13.39 -3.52
N PHE A 87 -11.33 -12.82 -3.95
CA PHE A 87 -11.30 -11.68 -4.88
C PHE A 87 -11.02 -12.06 -6.33
N LYS A 88 -10.35 -13.20 -6.60
CA LYS A 88 -10.25 -13.71 -7.98
C LYS A 88 -11.63 -14.10 -8.52
N ASP A 89 -12.50 -14.61 -7.64
CA ASP A 89 -13.86 -15.04 -8.03
C ASP A 89 -14.84 -13.88 -8.25
N ARG A 90 -14.48 -12.65 -7.84
CA ARG A 90 -15.29 -11.42 -8.03
C ARG A 90 -14.83 -10.56 -9.21
N ALA A 91 -13.59 -10.70 -9.68
CA ALA A 91 -13.09 -10.01 -10.86
C ALA A 91 -13.29 -10.81 -12.17
N GLY A 92 -13.82 -12.03 -12.08
CA GLY A 92 -14.13 -12.91 -13.21
C GLY A 92 -15.62 -13.10 -13.48
N ARG A 93 -16.48 -12.17 -13.06
CA ARG A 93 -17.91 -12.15 -13.39
C ARG A 93 -18.35 -10.79 -13.88
#